data_AF-A0A521VN34-F1
#
_entry.id   AF-A0A521VN34-F1
#
_cell.length_a   1.000
_cell.length_b   1.000
_cell.length_c   1.000
_cell.angle_alpha   90.00
_cell.angle_beta   90.00
_cell.angle_gamma   90.00
#
_symmetry.space_group_name_H-M   'P 1'
#
loop_
_entity.id
_entity.type
_entity.pdbx_description
1 polymer ?
#
loop_
_entity_poly.entity_id
_entity_poly.type
_entity_poly.pdbx_seq_one_letter_code
_entity_poly.pdbx_strand_id
1 'polypeptide(L)'
;MPLREDFPAKNTEYLGGKSDGFVYRTAFAGADISHSYEMLRQFLAEEGFANVPLPANAGELQKFRLRTRNRQILLFDDNGYVHNPVKILFPADGRSKRILYLEIYNENSPGHLLRFHRRLDGE
;
A
#
# COMPACT_ATOMS: atom_id res chain seq x y z
N MET A 1 -19.16 1.85 4.85
CA MET A 1 -18.78 0.47 5.18
C MET A 1 -17.27 0.39 5.12
N PRO A 2 -16.61 -0.51 5.86
CA PRO A 2 -15.17 -0.71 5.76
C PRO A 2 -14.79 -1.12 4.33
N LEU A 3 -13.66 -0.64 3.84
CA LEU A 3 -13.15 -0.89 2.49
C LEU A 3 -12.97 -2.38 2.19
N ARG A 4 -12.68 -3.20 3.22
CA ARG A 4 -12.60 -4.66 3.06
C ARG A 4 -13.94 -5.31 2.70
N GLU A 5 -15.04 -4.75 3.19
CA GLU A 5 -16.40 -5.27 2.98
C GLU A 5 -17.05 -4.67 1.73
N ASP A 6 -16.82 -3.39 1.48
CA ASP A 6 -17.39 -2.63 0.38
C ASP A 6 -16.28 -1.94 -0.42
N PHE A 7 -15.62 -2.72 -1.28
CA PHE A 7 -14.47 -2.24 -2.03
C PHE A 7 -14.90 -1.20 -3.09
N PRO A 8 -14.26 -0.01 -3.17
CA PRO A 8 -14.72 1.03 -4.06
C PRO A 8 -14.66 0.61 -5.53
N ALA A 9 -15.69 0.98 -6.29
CA ALA A 9 -15.81 0.64 -7.71
C ALA A 9 -14.70 1.27 -8.57
N LYS A 10 -14.55 0.77 -9.79
CA LYS A 10 -13.58 1.29 -10.76
C LYS A 10 -13.79 2.78 -11.03
N ASN A 11 -12.69 3.52 -11.06
CA ASN A 11 -12.63 4.97 -11.30
C ASN A 11 -13.37 5.81 -10.25
N THR A 12 -13.54 5.29 -9.03
CA THR A 12 -14.11 6.04 -7.92
C THR A 12 -13.04 6.51 -6.95
N GLU A 13 -13.36 7.57 -6.22
CA GLU A 13 -12.54 8.08 -5.11
C GLU A 13 -13.19 7.70 -3.78
N TYR A 14 -12.39 7.34 -2.80
CA TYR A 14 -12.82 7.01 -1.45
C TYR A 14 -11.79 7.54 -0.46
N LEU A 15 -12.19 8.36 0.51
CA LEU A 15 -11.32 8.93 1.55
C LEU A 15 -9.95 9.46 1.03
N GLY A 16 -9.97 10.17 -0.10
CA GLY A 16 -8.78 10.75 -0.71
C GLY A 16 -7.90 9.78 -1.51
N GLY A 17 -8.24 8.49 -1.54
CA GLY A 17 -7.64 7.50 -2.44
C GLY A 17 -8.48 7.23 -3.68
N LYS A 18 -7.92 6.44 -4.60
CA LYS A 18 -8.52 6.08 -5.89
C LYS A 18 -8.55 4.58 -6.07
N SER A 19 -9.66 4.05 -6.58
CA SER A 19 -9.80 2.64 -6.93
C SER A 19 -9.90 2.45 -8.44
N ASP A 20 -9.20 1.44 -8.96
CA ASP A 20 -9.39 0.93 -10.33
C ASP A 20 -10.36 -0.28 -10.38
N GLY A 21 -11.02 -0.58 -9.26
CA GLY A 21 -11.91 -1.72 -9.06
C GLY A 21 -11.19 -2.98 -8.57
N PHE A 22 -9.86 -3.02 -8.65
CA PHE A 22 -9.03 -4.14 -8.20
C PHE A 22 -8.08 -3.74 -7.07
N VAL A 23 -7.58 -2.51 -7.11
CA VAL A 23 -6.68 -1.97 -6.12
C VAL A 23 -7.04 -0.53 -5.81
N TYR A 24 -7.10 -0.25 -4.51
CA TYR A 24 -7.29 1.06 -3.94
C TYR A 24 -5.93 1.63 -3.57
N ARG A 25 -5.66 2.88 -3.97
CA ARG A 25 -4.39 3.57 -3.74
C ARG A 25 -4.59 4.89 -3.04
N THR A 26 -3.83 5.13 -1.98
CA THR A 26 -3.81 6.41 -1.27
C THR A 26 -2.41 6.74 -0.75
N ALA A 27 -2.22 7.95 -0.22
CA ALA A 27 -0.94 8.40 0.32
C ALA A 27 -1.12 9.04 1.70
N PHE A 28 -0.20 8.75 2.61
CA PHE A 28 -0.13 9.33 3.95
C PHE A 28 1.10 10.21 4.06
N ALA A 29 0.91 11.45 4.53
CA ALA A 29 1.96 12.46 4.63
C ALA A 29 1.85 13.21 5.97
N GLY A 30 2.42 12.62 7.02
CA GLY A 30 2.50 13.22 8.35
C GLY A 30 3.71 14.15 8.52
N ALA A 31 3.98 14.55 9.77
CA ALA A 31 5.15 15.37 10.12
C ALA A 31 6.47 14.65 9.80
N ASP A 32 6.54 13.35 10.11
CA ASP A 32 7.64 12.44 9.83
C ASP A 32 7.13 11.05 9.41
N ILE A 33 8.05 10.10 9.21
CA ILE A 33 7.71 8.74 8.78
C ILE A 33 6.95 7.94 9.85
N SER A 34 7.16 8.23 11.13
CA SER A 34 6.47 7.56 12.24
C SER A 34 5.00 7.97 12.26
N HIS A 35 4.73 9.27 12.18
CA HIS A 35 3.37 9.80 12.09
C HIS A 35 2.64 9.29 10.84
N SER A 36 3.29 9.28 9.67
CA SER A 36 2.70 8.71 8.46
C SER A 36 2.34 7.24 8.63
N TYR A 37 3.18 6.48 9.34
CA TYR A 37 2.94 5.07 9.57
C TYR A 37 1.81 4.83 10.58
N GLU A 38 1.72 5.63 11.64
CA GLU A 38 0.63 5.57 12.62
C GLU A 38 -0.73 5.87 11.99
N MET A 39 -0.83 6.93 11.18
CA MET A 39 -2.05 7.25 10.44
C MET A 39 -2.48 6.10 9.51
N LEU A 40 -1.51 5.50 8.82
CA LEU A 40 -1.76 4.35 7.93
C LEU A 40 -2.26 3.13 8.72
N ARG A 41 -1.64 2.82 9.86
CA ARG A 41 -2.07 1.68 10.71
C ARG A 41 -3.48 1.89 11.26
N GLN A 42 -3.80 3.11 11.68
CA GLN A 42 -5.13 3.46 12.14
C GLN A 42 -6.15 3.28 11.02
N PHE A 43 -5.87 3.83 9.83
CA PHE A 43 -6.71 3.65 8.65
C PHE A 43 -6.94 2.16 8.33
N LEU A 44 -5.88 1.34 8.29
CA LEU A 44 -6.03 -0.10 8.04
C LEU A 44 -6.92 -0.78 9.09
N ALA A 45 -6.77 -0.44 10.36
CA ALA A 45 -7.60 -1.01 11.41
C ALA A 45 -9.09 -0.64 11.26
N GLU A 46 -9.38 0.63 11.00
CA GLU A 46 -10.73 1.17 10.78
C GLU A 46 -11.39 0.57 9.53
N GLU A 47 -10.60 0.31 8.48
CA GLU A 47 -11.07 -0.22 7.20
C GLU A 47 -11.15 -1.76 7.12
N GLY A 48 -10.94 -2.45 8.24
CA GLY A 48 -11.15 -3.90 8.37
C GLY A 48 -9.91 -4.79 8.17
N PHE A 49 -8.72 -4.19 8.16
CA PHE A 49 -7.42 -4.86 7.96
C PHE A 49 -6.59 -5.00 9.24
N ALA A 50 -7.20 -4.89 10.42
CA ALA A 50 -6.51 -5.01 11.72
C ALA A 50 -5.79 -6.36 11.94
N ASN A 51 -6.22 -7.42 11.24
CA ASN A 51 -5.62 -8.75 11.31
C ASN A 51 -4.47 -8.97 10.32
N VAL A 52 -4.17 -8.00 9.45
CA VAL A 52 -3.00 -8.06 8.58
C VAL A 52 -1.76 -7.87 9.46
N PRO A 53 -0.75 -8.76 9.39
CA PRO A 53 0.50 -8.53 10.09
C PRO A 53 1.15 -7.29 9.51
N LEU A 54 1.60 -6.39 10.38
CA LEU A 54 2.26 -5.14 10.01
C LEU A 54 3.57 -5.02 10.80
N PRO A 55 4.59 -4.34 10.27
CA PRO A 55 5.77 -3.97 11.05
C PRO A 55 5.40 -3.35 12.41
N ALA A 56 6.15 -3.66 13.46
CA ALA A 56 5.80 -3.20 14.81
C ALA A 56 5.85 -1.67 14.93
N ASN A 57 6.74 -1.02 14.15
CA ASN A 57 6.94 0.42 14.14
C ASN A 57 7.60 0.89 12.82
N ALA A 58 7.72 2.21 12.66
CA ALA A 58 8.34 2.81 11.47
C ALA A 58 9.83 2.46 11.31
N GLY A 59 10.54 2.13 12.40
CA GLY A 59 11.93 1.67 12.33
C GLY A 59 12.05 0.29 11.68
N GLU A 60 11.12 -0.62 11.99
CA GLU A 60 11.02 -1.92 11.31
C GLU A 60 10.55 -1.77 9.87
N LEU A 61 9.54 -0.94 9.60
CA LEU A 61 9.07 -0.63 8.24
C LEU A 61 10.22 -0.15 7.33
N GLN A 62 11.10 0.72 7.86
CA GLN A 62 12.25 1.24 7.12
C GLN A 62 13.25 0.16 6.67
N LYS A 63 13.27 -1.02 7.30
CA LYS A 63 14.13 -2.14 6.87
C LYS A 63 13.67 -2.74 5.52
N PHE A 64 12.41 -2.55 5.15
CA PHE A 64 11.87 -2.96 3.86
C PHE A 64 12.15 -1.95 2.73
N ARG A 65 12.76 -0.80 3.05
CA ARG A 65 13.11 0.19 2.04
C ARG A 65 14.30 -0.30 1.22
N LEU A 66 14.16 -0.29 -0.10
CA LEU A 66 15.26 -0.59 -1.00
C LEU A 66 16.33 0.49 -0.86
N ARG A 67 17.57 0.07 -0.63
CA ARG A 67 18.72 0.98 -0.41
C ARG A 67 19.26 1.59 -1.71
N THR A 68 18.82 1.08 -2.86
CA THR A 68 19.30 1.51 -4.17
C THR A 68 18.49 2.68 -4.73
N ARG A 69 19.19 3.65 -5.33
CA ARG A 69 18.57 4.71 -6.15
C ARG A 69 18.50 4.32 -7.62
N ASN A 70 18.98 3.13 -7.98
CA ASN A 70 18.91 2.65 -9.36
C ASN A 70 17.45 2.36 -9.71
N ARG A 71 16.86 3.26 -10.51
CA ARG A 71 15.48 3.14 -10.98
C ARG A 71 15.22 1.84 -11.72
N GLN A 72 16.21 1.24 -12.37
CA GLN A 72 16.04 -0.04 -13.06
C GLN A 72 15.75 -1.17 -12.07
N ILE A 73 16.38 -1.18 -10.89
CA ILE A 73 16.12 -2.19 -9.85
C ILE A 73 14.72 -1.97 -9.25
N LEU A 74 14.31 -0.71 -9.08
CA LEU A 74 12.97 -0.35 -8.60
C LEU A 74 11.84 -0.75 -9.56
N LEU A 75 12.13 -1.10 -10.82
CA LEU A 75 11.13 -1.63 -11.75
C LEU A 75 10.77 -3.09 -11.47
N PHE A 76 11.67 -3.83 -10.82
CA PHE A 76 11.51 -5.28 -10.60
C PHE A 76 11.07 -5.63 -9.19
N ASP A 77 11.15 -4.69 -8.25
CA ASP A 77 10.90 -4.96 -6.84
C ASP A 77 10.08 -3.85 -6.18
N ASP A 78 9.21 -4.25 -5.24
CA ASP A 78 8.36 -3.32 -4.50
C ASP A 78 9.20 -2.63 -3.42
N ASN A 79 9.36 -1.31 -3.52
CA ASN A 79 10.11 -0.52 -2.54
C ASN A 79 9.29 -0.32 -1.26
N GLY A 80 9.13 -1.36 -0.45
CA GLY A 80 8.39 -1.29 0.80
C GLY A 80 7.93 -2.62 1.36
N TYR A 81 7.02 -2.56 2.32
CA TYR A 81 6.43 -3.74 2.95
C TYR A 81 5.31 -4.31 2.08
N VAL A 82 5.34 -5.61 1.83
CA VAL A 82 4.37 -6.32 0.98
C VAL A 82 3.83 -7.50 1.76
N HIS A 83 2.53 -7.46 2.08
CA HIS A 83 1.83 -8.58 2.70
C HIS A 83 0.36 -8.58 2.27
N ASN A 84 -0.06 -9.60 1.53
CA ASN A 84 -1.40 -9.70 0.96
C ASN A 84 -2.50 -9.42 2.03
N PRO A 85 -3.47 -8.51 1.78
CA PRO A 85 -3.73 -7.74 0.55
C PRO A 85 -3.12 -6.33 0.51
N VAL A 86 -2.22 -6.01 1.43
CA VAL A 86 -1.69 -4.66 1.67
C VAL A 86 -0.25 -4.51 1.14
N LYS A 87 0.03 -3.37 0.52
CA LYS A 87 1.40 -2.90 0.28
C LYS A 87 1.59 -1.50 0.87
N ILE A 88 2.69 -1.31 1.59
CA ILE A 88 3.12 -0.03 2.15
C ILE A 88 4.42 0.34 1.48
N LEU A 89 4.37 1.30 0.55
CA LEU A 89 5.47 1.62 -0.36
C LEU A 89 6.08 2.98 -0.03
N PHE A 90 7.40 3.06 -0.13
CA PHE A 90 8.16 4.29 -0.05
C PHE A 90 8.22 4.98 -1.43
N PRO A 91 8.27 6.32 -1.48
CA PRO A 91 8.48 7.04 -2.73
C PRO A 91 9.80 6.62 -3.38
N ALA A 92 9.73 6.43 -4.70
CA ALA A 92 10.88 6.09 -5.53
C ALA A 92 11.91 7.23 -5.59
N ASP A 93 11.46 8.49 -5.49
CA ASP A 93 12.35 9.62 -5.35
C ASP A 93 12.58 9.93 -3.87
N GLY A 94 13.84 9.92 -3.43
CA GLY A 94 14.21 10.14 -2.02
C GLY A 94 13.87 11.52 -1.46
N ARG A 95 13.13 12.36 -2.19
CA ARG A 95 12.75 13.73 -1.84
C ARG A 95 11.66 13.79 -0.78
N SER A 96 10.76 12.81 -0.72
CA SER A 96 9.66 12.82 0.25
C SER A 96 9.75 11.68 1.26
N LYS A 97 10.80 11.69 2.08
CA LYS A 97 11.10 10.59 3.04
C LYS A 97 9.99 10.31 4.07
N ARG A 98 9.04 11.23 4.24
CA ARG A 98 7.91 11.10 5.16
C ARG A 98 6.65 10.53 4.52
N ILE A 99 6.54 10.48 3.19
CA ILE A 99 5.33 9.98 2.53
C ILE A 99 5.37 8.45 2.47
N LEU A 100 4.22 7.83 2.72
CA LEU A 100 3.97 6.42 2.48
C LEU A 100 2.80 6.28 1.50
N TYR A 101 2.96 5.43 0.49
CA TYR A 101 1.87 5.01 -0.38
C TYR A 101 1.27 3.72 0.15
N LEU A 102 -0.05 3.65 0.17
CA LEU A 102 -0.79 2.46 0.54
C LEU A 102 -1.49 1.92 -0.70
N GLU A 103 -1.26 0.65 -1.02
CA GLU A 103 -2.07 -0.11 -1.96
C GLU A 103 -2.83 -1.20 -1.20
N ILE A 104 -4.14 -1.29 -1.40
CA ILE A 104 -4.98 -2.37 -0.88
C ILE A 104 -5.63 -3.06 -2.06
N TYR A 105 -5.42 -4.36 -2.19
CA TYR A 105 -6.01 -5.16 -3.26
C TYR A 105 -7.32 -5.79 -2.80
N ASN A 106 -8.31 -5.85 -3.70
CA ASN A 106 -9.62 -6.43 -3.43
C ASN A 106 -9.53 -7.96 -3.36
N GLU A 107 -9.57 -8.52 -2.15
CA GLU A 107 -9.49 -9.97 -1.88
C GLU A 107 -10.57 -10.77 -2.61
N ASN A 108 -11.72 -10.16 -2.91
CA ASN A 108 -12.85 -10.79 -3.60
C ASN A 108 -12.73 -10.74 -5.13
N SER A 109 -11.68 -10.09 -5.66
CA SER A 109 -11.48 -9.98 -7.10
C SER A 109 -10.98 -11.29 -7.73
N PRO A 110 -11.48 -11.67 -8.92
CA PRO A 110 -10.91 -12.76 -9.69
C PRO A 110 -9.42 -12.55 -9.95
N GLY A 111 -8.64 -13.59 -9.65
CA GLY A 111 -7.18 -13.55 -9.82
C GLY A 111 -6.46 -12.62 -8.83
N HIS A 112 -7.09 -12.23 -7.71
CA HIS A 112 -6.54 -11.32 -6.70
C HIS A 112 -5.06 -11.59 -6.37
N LEU A 113 -4.69 -12.82 -6.05
CA LEU A 113 -3.29 -13.17 -5.74
C LEU A 113 -2.33 -12.90 -6.91
N LEU A 114 -2.77 -13.19 -8.15
CA LEU A 114 -1.97 -12.92 -9.35
C LEU A 114 -1.87 -11.42 -9.60
N ARG A 115 -2.95 -10.65 -9.39
CA ARG A 115 -2.93 -9.18 -9.47
C ARG A 115 -2.01 -8.56 -8.42
N PHE A 116 -2.08 -9.04 -7.18
CA PHE A 116 -1.25 -8.60 -6.06
C PHE A 116 0.25 -8.79 -6.37
N HIS A 117 0.63 -9.93 -6.94
CA HIS A 117 2.01 -10.24 -7.31
C HIS A 117 2.41 -9.77 -8.72
N ARG A 118 1.55 -9.02 -9.43
CA ARG A 118 1.78 -8.57 -10.82
C ARG A 118 2.14 -9.74 -11.78
N ARG A 119 1.45 -10.87 -11.60
CA ARG A 119 1.59 -12.12 -12.38
C ARG A 119 0.39 -12.44 -13.26
N LEU A 120 -0.65 -11.61 -13.22
CA LEU A 120 -1.77 -11.75 -14.13
C LEU A 120 -1.37 -11.11 -15.47
N ASP A 121 -0.95 -11.94 -16.42
CA ASP A 121 -0.65 -11.52 -17.78
C ASP A 121 -1.96 -11.11 -18.49
N GLY A 122 -2.01 -9.88 -18.99
CA GLY A 122 -3.03 -9.40 -19.96
C GLY A 122 -4.45 -9.22 -19.43
N GLU A 123 -4.87 -7.96 -19.30
CA GLU A 123 -6.23 -7.47 -19.61
C GLU A 123 -6.12 -6.11 -20.32
#